data_AF-A0A2V7RBI8-F1
#
_entry.id   AF-A0A2V7RBI8-F1
#
_cell.length_a   1.000
_cell.length_b   1.000
_cell.length_c   1.000
_cell.angle_alpha   90.00
_cell.angle_beta   90.00
_cell.angle_gamma   90.00
#
_symmetry.space_group_name_H-M   'P 1'
#
loop_
_entity.id
_entity.type
_entity.pdbx_description
1 polymer ?
#
loop_
_entity_poly.entity_id
_entity_poly.type
_entity_poly.pdbx_seq_one_letter_code
_entity_poly.pdbx_strand_id
1 'polypeptide(L)'
;MKRREAVGAMAMAALTAAFKWTPAEAQRAATLAREALTATTPFAPAFFTPHEWDTVRVLADLVIPKDERSGSATEAGVPEYMDFMMTDRPDGQVPMRGGLAWLDNEVYERLGKTFVAATPQEQTTILDEIAWPKKAKPEMSQGVAFFNMFRDMTASGFWTSKMGITDLNYQGNTFVAEWKGCPPEALQKLGVRYGD
;
A
#
# COMPACT_ATOMS: atom_id res chain seq x y z
N MET A 1 -2.91 -16.01 39.15
CA MET A 1 -2.50 -15.20 37.98
C MET A 1 -3.46 -15.44 36.84
N LYS A 2 -4.02 -14.39 36.23
CA LYS A 2 -4.89 -14.55 35.05
C LYS A 2 -4.02 -14.83 33.81
N ARG A 3 -4.49 -15.66 32.87
CA ARG A 3 -3.76 -16.05 31.64
C ARG A 3 -3.19 -14.84 30.86
N ARG A 4 -3.90 -13.72 30.87
CA ARG A 4 -3.48 -12.44 30.28
C ARG A 4 -2.24 -11.82 30.95
N GLU A 5 -2.10 -11.98 32.27
CA GLU A 5 -0.97 -11.46 33.04
C GLU A 5 0.27 -12.31 32.82
N ALA A 6 0.10 -13.63 32.71
CA ALA A 6 1.18 -14.56 32.41
C ALA A 6 1.76 -14.34 30.99
N VAL A 7 0.90 -14.12 29.99
CA VAL A 7 1.34 -13.79 28.62
C VAL A 7 2.02 -12.42 28.57
N GLY A 8 1.47 -11.42 29.28
CA GLY A 8 2.09 -10.09 29.38
C GLY A 8 3.47 -10.11 30.03
N ALA A 9 3.67 -10.94 31.06
CA ALA A 9 4.95 -11.09 31.75
C ALA A 9 6.02 -11.76 30.88
N MET A 10 5.66 -12.75 30.07
CA MET A 10 6.62 -13.44 29.18
C MET A 10 7.10 -12.56 28.03
N ALA A 11 6.23 -11.73 27.44
CA ALA A 11 6.63 -10.79 26.38
C ALA A 11 7.58 -9.70 26.92
N MET A 12 7.34 -9.21 28.15
CA MET A 12 8.20 -8.24 28.82
C MET A 12 9.60 -8.79 29.13
N ALA A 13 9.71 -10.04 29.56
CA ALA A 13 10.99 -10.68 29.89
C ALA A 13 11.93 -10.81 28.66
N ALA A 14 11.37 -10.96 27.45
CA ALA A 14 12.15 -11.03 26.22
C ALA A 14 12.71 -9.66 25.78
N LEU A 15 11.97 -8.56 26.00
CA LEU A 15 12.45 -7.21 25.69
C LEU A 15 13.56 -6.73 26.64
N THR A 16 13.46 -7.04 27.93
CA THR A 16 14.45 -6.57 28.93
C THR A 16 15.81 -7.23 28.77
N ALA A 17 15.86 -8.48 28.31
CA ALA A 17 17.10 -9.22 28.08
C ALA A 17 17.95 -8.66 26.93
N ALA A 18 17.32 -8.06 25.91
CA ALA A 18 18.02 -7.56 24.73
C ALA A 18 18.44 -6.07 24.81
N PHE A 19 17.75 -5.24 25.60
CA PHE A 19 17.88 -3.77 25.53
C PHE A 19 18.19 -3.03 26.85
N LYS A 20 18.48 -3.73 27.96
CA LYS A 20 18.74 -3.11 29.30
C LYS A 20 17.66 -2.12 29.75
N TRP A 21 16.39 -2.38 29.44
CA TRP A 21 15.28 -1.54 29.93
C TRP A 21 14.75 -2.07 31.25
N THR A 22 14.37 -1.16 32.15
CA THR A 22 13.60 -1.52 33.34
C THR A 22 12.16 -1.89 32.96
N PRO A 23 11.46 -2.73 33.75
CA PRO A 23 10.05 -3.06 33.51
C PRO A 23 9.14 -1.81 33.42
N ALA A 24 9.44 -0.76 34.20
CA ALA A 24 8.68 0.49 34.16
C ALA A 24 8.89 1.27 32.84
N GLU A 25 10.09 1.21 32.26
CA GLU A 25 10.38 1.83 30.95
C GLU A 25 9.71 1.07 29.81
N ALA A 26 9.78 -0.26 29.82
CA ALA A 26 9.09 -1.09 28.83
C ALA A 26 7.56 -0.88 28.88
N GLN A 27 6.99 -0.75 30.08
CA GLN A 27 5.56 -0.49 30.24
C GLN A 27 5.17 0.93 29.79
N ARG A 28 5.98 1.94 30.09
CA ARG A 28 5.79 3.31 29.57
C ARG A 28 5.90 3.34 28.04
N ALA A 29 6.90 2.71 27.46
CA ALA A 29 7.06 2.60 26.01
C ALA A 29 5.87 1.87 25.36
N ALA A 30 5.37 0.80 25.98
CA ALA A 30 4.18 0.09 25.50
C ALA A 30 2.91 0.95 25.59
N THR A 31 2.76 1.76 26.63
CA THR A 31 1.65 2.71 26.75
C THR A 31 1.75 3.81 25.69
N LEU A 32 2.92 4.44 25.54
CA LEU A 32 3.15 5.47 24.53
C LEU A 32 2.96 4.93 23.10
N ALA A 33 3.42 3.70 22.83
CA ALA A 33 3.18 3.04 21.56
C ALA A 33 1.69 2.79 21.32
N ARG A 34 0.94 2.34 22.34
CA ARG A 34 -0.52 2.19 22.24
C ARG A 34 -1.22 3.52 22.03
N GLU A 35 -0.82 4.55 22.75
CA GLU A 35 -1.39 5.90 22.62
C GLU A 35 -1.13 6.48 21.23
N ALA A 36 0.10 6.34 20.71
CA ALA A 36 0.44 6.70 19.34
C ALA A 36 -0.34 5.89 18.29
N LEU A 37 -0.59 4.61 18.55
CA LEU A 37 -1.45 3.76 17.70
C LEU A 37 -2.93 4.15 17.78
N THR A 38 -3.37 4.80 18.86
CA THR A 38 -4.75 5.28 19.04
C THR A 38 -4.96 6.75 18.67
N ALA A 39 -3.89 7.51 18.51
CA ALA A 39 -3.96 8.92 18.12
C ALA A 39 -4.36 9.02 16.65
N THR A 40 -5.63 9.31 16.39
CA THR A 40 -6.15 9.61 15.05
C THR A 40 -5.93 11.09 14.74
N THR A 41 -4.67 11.47 14.53
CA THR A 41 -4.40 12.71 13.78
C THR A 41 -4.65 12.40 12.30
N PRO A 42 -5.51 13.17 11.59
CA PRO A 42 -5.64 13.02 10.15
C PRO A 42 -4.26 13.14 9.49
N PHE A 43 -3.94 12.25 8.57
CA PHE A 43 -2.67 12.31 7.84
C PHE A 43 -2.59 13.62 7.07
N ALA A 44 -1.48 14.33 7.24
CA ALA A 44 -1.16 15.54 6.49
C ALA A 44 -0.02 15.21 5.51
N PRO A 45 -0.28 15.21 4.19
CA PRO A 45 0.74 14.90 3.19
C PRO A 45 1.93 15.86 3.25
N ALA A 46 3.14 15.33 3.13
CA ALA A 46 4.37 16.11 3.08
C ALA A 46 4.71 16.57 1.65
N PHE A 47 4.35 15.77 0.65
CA PHE A 47 4.64 16.05 -0.75
C PHE A 47 3.43 16.55 -1.52
N PHE A 48 2.29 15.89 -1.41
CA PHE A 48 1.10 16.23 -2.22
C PHE A 48 0.43 17.51 -1.73
N THR A 49 0.00 18.36 -2.67
CA THR A 49 -0.95 19.45 -2.38
C THR A 49 -2.33 18.87 -2.03
N PRO A 50 -3.26 19.67 -1.44
CA PRO A 50 -4.60 19.17 -1.11
C PRO A 50 -5.34 18.56 -2.29
N HIS A 51 -5.28 19.21 -3.47
CA HIS A 51 -5.93 18.71 -4.67
C HIS A 51 -5.26 17.43 -5.21
N GLU A 52 -3.93 17.41 -5.27
CA GLU A 52 -3.19 16.20 -5.68
C GLU A 52 -3.47 15.03 -4.73
N TRP A 53 -3.60 15.29 -3.43
CA TRP A 53 -3.94 14.28 -2.44
C TRP A 53 -5.31 13.65 -2.69
N ASP A 54 -6.33 14.47 -2.97
CA ASP A 54 -7.67 13.97 -3.30
C ASP A 54 -7.64 13.16 -4.60
N THR A 55 -6.93 13.64 -5.62
CA THR A 55 -6.75 12.92 -6.90
C THR A 55 -6.06 11.57 -6.71
N VAL A 56 -4.95 11.52 -5.96
CA VAL A 56 -4.21 10.28 -5.68
C VAL A 56 -5.09 9.27 -4.95
N ARG A 57 -5.89 9.71 -3.97
CA ARG A 57 -6.79 8.82 -3.23
C ARG A 57 -7.87 8.20 -4.12
N VAL A 58 -8.55 9.01 -4.92
CA VAL A 58 -9.56 8.53 -5.87
C VAL A 58 -8.94 7.60 -6.89
N LEU A 59 -7.79 7.98 -7.47
CA LEU A 59 -7.11 7.19 -8.50
C LEU A 59 -6.59 5.86 -7.94
N ALA A 60 -6.06 5.83 -6.72
CA ALA A 60 -5.61 4.60 -6.08
C ALA A 60 -6.76 3.59 -5.89
N ASP A 61 -7.93 4.06 -5.45
CA ASP A 61 -9.12 3.20 -5.29
C ASP A 61 -9.72 2.76 -6.63
N LEU A 62 -9.56 3.53 -7.70
CA LEU A 62 -9.93 3.09 -9.05
C LEU A 62 -8.99 2.00 -9.58
N VAL A 63 -7.72 2.00 -9.14
CA VAL A 63 -6.72 0.99 -9.54
C VAL A 63 -6.89 -0.31 -8.73
N ILE A 64 -7.04 -0.24 -7.42
CA ILE A 64 -7.39 -1.38 -6.54
C ILE A 64 -8.62 -1.00 -5.72
N PRO A 65 -9.83 -1.29 -6.23
CA PRO A 65 -11.07 -1.03 -5.50
C PRO A 65 -11.26 -2.05 -4.39
N LYS A 66 -12.10 -1.68 -3.43
CA LYS A 66 -12.61 -2.61 -2.43
C LYS A 66 -13.40 -3.74 -3.10
N ASP A 67 -13.19 -4.97 -2.65
CA ASP A 67 -13.89 -6.15 -3.14
C ASP A 67 -14.33 -7.07 -1.98
N GLU A 68 -14.78 -8.28 -2.30
CA GLU A 68 -15.23 -9.26 -1.29
C GLU A 68 -14.08 -9.85 -0.47
N ARG A 69 -12.84 -9.79 -0.97
CA ARG A 69 -11.65 -10.41 -0.38
C ARG A 69 -10.87 -9.43 0.49
N SER A 70 -10.82 -8.17 0.09
CA SER A 70 -9.95 -7.14 0.66
C SER A 70 -10.57 -5.75 0.62
N GLY A 71 -9.99 -4.83 1.38
CA GLY A 71 -10.33 -3.41 1.33
C GLY A 71 -9.76 -2.71 0.10
N SER A 72 -10.02 -1.41 -0.04
CA SER A 72 -9.46 -0.60 -1.11
C SER A 72 -7.99 -0.23 -0.90
N ALA A 73 -7.36 0.34 -1.92
CA ALA A 73 -6.02 0.93 -1.83
C ALA A 73 -5.90 1.97 -0.70
N THR A 74 -6.89 2.85 -0.55
CA THR A 74 -6.91 3.84 0.53
C THR A 74 -7.06 3.18 1.90
N GLU A 75 -7.90 2.15 2.06
CA GLU A 75 -8.01 1.39 3.32
C GLU A 75 -6.71 0.65 3.67
N ALA A 76 -5.86 0.34 2.68
CA ALA A 76 -4.54 -0.25 2.85
C ALA A 76 -3.41 0.77 3.14
N GLY A 77 -3.68 2.08 3.11
CA GLY A 77 -2.70 3.14 3.34
C GLY A 77 -1.77 3.44 2.15
N VAL A 78 -2.21 3.13 0.93
CA VAL A 78 -1.42 3.34 -0.29
C VAL A 78 -1.07 4.81 -0.55
N PRO A 79 -2.00 5.79 -0.44
CA PRO A 79 -1.67 7.19 -0.66
C PRO A 79 -0.58 7.72 0.29
N GLU A 80 -0.63 7.33 1.57
CA GLU A 80 0.37 7.67 2.57
C GLU A 80 1.74 7.07 2.22
N TYR A 81 1.75 5.82 1.75
CA TYR A 81 2.95 5.20 1.19
C TYR A 81 3.49 5.99 -0.01
N MET A 82 2.65 6.41 -0.95
CA MET A 82 3.08 7.20 -2.10
C MET A 82 3.68 8.55 -1.68
N ASP A 83 3.06 9.25 -0.72
CA ASP A 83 3.56 10.53 -0.21
C ASP A 83 4.95 10.38 0.44
N PHE A 84 5.11 9.32 1.24
CA PHE A 84 6.40 8.94 1.79
C PHE A 84 7.42 8.65 0.68
N MET A 85 7.07 7.85 -0.32
CA MET A 85 7.96 7.50 -1.42
C MET A 85 8.39 8.71 -2.23
N MET A 86 7.52 9.70 -2.43
CA MET A 86 7.89 10.94 -3.11
C MET A 86 8.87 11.78 -2.29
N THR A 87 8.86 11.65 -0.96
CA THR A 87 9.83 12.30 -0.07
C THR A 87 11.16 11.53 -0.02
N ASP A 88 11.09 10.20 0.06
CA ASP A 88 12.26 9.31 0.16
C ASP A 88 13.01 9.15 -1.18
N ARG A 89 12.29 9.19 -2.30
CA ARG A 89 12.82 9.06 -3.67
C ARG A 89 12.42 10.26 -4.54
N PRO A 90 13.19 11.37 -4.47
CA PRO A 90 12.86 12.61 -5.17
C PRO A 90 12.80 12.50 -6.70
N ASP A 91 13.46 11.51 -7.29
CA ASP A 91 13.43 11.24 -8.74
C ASP A 91 12.03 10.88 -9.25
N GLY A 92 11.16 10.34 -8.39
CA GLY A 92 9.76 10.06 -8.72
C GLY A 92 8.84 11.30 -8.71
N GLN A 93 9.27 12.43 -8.14
CA GLN A 93 8.38 13.59 -7.92
C GLN A 93 7.92 14.24 -9.23
N VAL A 94 8.84 14.43 -10.18
CA VAL A 94 8.55 15.05 -11.47
C VAL A 94 7.53 14.25 -12.28
N PRO A 95 7.72 12.93 -12.52
CA PRO A 95 6.72 12.15 -13.25
C PRO A 95 5.38 12.04 -12.50
N MET A 96 5.40 11.99 -11.16
CA MET A 96 4.15 11.99 -10.36
C MET A 96 3.35 13.28 -10.54
N ARG A 97 3.95 14.47 -10.32
CA ARG A 97 3.25 15.74 -10.51
C ARG A 97 2.84 15.98 -11.95
N GLY A 98 3.75 15.70 -12.89
CA GLY A 98 3.49 15.86 -14.32
C GLY A 98 2.30 15.00 -14.78
N GLY A 99 2.21 13.77 -14.28
CA GLY A 99 1.11 12.88 -14.60
C GLY A 99 -0.23 13.25 -13.96
N LEU A 100 -0.23 13.70 -12.70
CA LEU A 100 -1.44 14.23 -12.04
C LEU A 100 -1.96 15.47 -12.79
N ALA A 101 -1.08 16.39 -13.16
CA ALA A 101 -1.45 17.57 -13.94
C ALA A 101 -1.95 17.19 -15.35
N TRP A 102 -1.31 16.21 -16.00
CA TRP A 102 -1.79 15.69 -17.29
C TRP A 102 -3.21 15.14 -17.17
N LEU A 103 -3.50 14.36 -16.14
CA LEU A 103 -4.82 13.76 -15.94
C LEU A 103 -5.89 14.83 -15.73
N ASP A 104 -5.64 15.83 -14.88
CA ASP A 104 -6.59 16.93 -14.68
C ASP A 104 -6.80 17.76 -15.95
N ASN A 105 -5.74 18.06 -16.70
CA ASN A 105 -5.86 18.79 -17.95
C ASN A 105 -6.67 18.01 -18.98
N GLU A 106 -6.44 16.70 -19.11
CA GLU A 106 -7.20 15.86 -20.05
C GLU A 106 -8.69 15.81 -19.72
N VAL A 107 -9.03 15.74 -18.42
CA VAL A 107 -10.42 15.81 -17.96
C VAL A 107 -11.00 17.21 -18.20
N TYR A 108 -10.24 18.25 -17.91
CA TYR A 108 -10.68 19.64 -18.04
C TYR A 108 -10.96 20.02 -19.48
N GLU A 109 -10.06 19.69 -20.41
CA GLU A 109 -10.23 19.97 -21.84
C GLU A 109 -11.47 19.27 -22.42
N ARG A 110 -11.81 18.07 -21.93
CA ARG A 110 -12.94 17.28 -22.43
C ARG A 110 -14.27 17.63 -21.76
N LEU A 111 -14.26 17.93 -20.46
CA LEU A 111 -15.45 17.97 -19.62
C LEU A 111 -15.61 19.27 -18.84
N GLY A 112 -14.61 20.14 -18.82
CA GLY A 112 -14.60 21.38 -18.03
C GLY A 112 -14.51 21.16 -16.52
N LYS A 113 -14.04 19.98 -16.08
CA LYS A 113 -13.97 19.56 -14.66
C LYS A 113 -12.55 19.10 -14.32
N THR A 114 -12.19 19.13 -13.04
CA THR A 114 -11.04 18.37 -12.54
C THR A 114 -11.38 16.88 -12.49
N PHE A 115 -10.36 16.02 -12.42
CA PHE A 115 -10.56 14.57 -12.33
C PHE A 115 -11.45 14.17 -11.16
N VAL A 116 -11.20 14.73 -9.97
CA VAL A 116 -11.98 14.44 -8.75
C VAL A 116 -13.42 14.97 -8.81
N ALA A 117 -13.69 15.99 -9.63
CA ALA A 117 -15.03 16.53 -9.82
C ALA A 117 -15.83 15.80 -10.93
N ALA A 118 -15.16 14.97 -11.73
CA ALA A 118 -15.80 14.12 -12.72
C ALA A 118 -16.55 12.96 -12.05
N THR A 119 -17.61 12.48 -12.70
CA THR A 119 -18.36 11.30 -12.27
C THR A 119 -17.50 10.04 -12.38
N PRO A 120 -17.80 8.96 -11.63
CA PRO A 120 -17.04 7.72 -11.73
C PRO A 120 -16.94 7.18 -13.17
N GLN A 121 -18.02 7.26 -13.94
CA GLN A 121 -18.04 6.85 -15.34
C GLN A 121 -17.17 7.74 -16.24
N GLU A 122 -17.15 9.06 -16.02
CA GLU A 122 -16.26 9.98 -16.74
C GLU A 122 -14.80 9.69 -16.42
N GLN A 123 -14.47 9.45 -15.14
CA GLN A 123 -13.13 9.07 -14.70
C GLN A 123 -12.67 7.78 -15.38
N THR A 124 -13.45 6.71 -15.30
CA THR A 124 -13.07 5.40 -15.89
C THR A 124 -12.95 5.48 -17.39
N THR A 125 -13.79 6.27 -18.07
CA THR A 125 -13.72 6.43 -19.54
C THR A 125 -12.38 7.01 -19.97
N ILE A 126 -11.87 8.02 -19.25
CA ILE A 126 -10.55 8.62 -19.54
C ILE A 126 -9.44 7.64 -19.20
N LEU A 127 -9.53 6.95 -18.05
CA LEU A 127 -8.53 5.97 -17.64
C LEU A 127 -8.44 4.76 -18.60
N ASP A 128 -9.56 4.31 -19.18
CA ASP A 128 -9.59 3.20 -20.12
C ASP A 128 -8.78 3.47 -21.40
N GLU A 129 -8.63 4.75 -21.80
CA GLU A 129 -7.82 5.16 -22.94
C GLU A 129 -6.31 5.01 -22.68
N ILE A 130 -5.88 4.99 -21.43
CA ILE A 130 -4.47 4.94 -21.01
C ILE A 130 -4.08 3.67 -20.25
N ALA A 131 -5.07 2.87 -19.81
CA ALA A 131 -4.86 1.65 -19.02
C ALA A 131 -4.11 0.53 -19.76
N TRP A 132 -4.17 0.54 -21.10
CA TRP A 132 -3.69 -0.53 -21.95
C TRP A 132 -2.66 -0.02 -22.97
N PRO A 133 -1.36 -0.08 -22.68
CA PRO A 133 -0.32 0.54 -23.51
C PRO A 133 -0.32 0.09 -24.98
N LYS A 134 -0.70 -1.16 -25.24
CA LYS A 134 -0.77 -1.72 -26.60
C LYS A 134 -2.00 -1.27 -27.41
N LYS A 135 -3.00 -0.69 -26.76
CA LYS A 135 -4.26 -0.23 -27.36
C LYS A 135 -4.40 1.30 -27.35
N ALA A 136 -3.66 1.97 -26.47
CA ALA A 136 -3.68 3.41 -26.34
C ALA A 136 -3.21 4.09 -27.63
N LYS A 137 -3.79 5.26 -27.91
CA LYS A 137 -3.38 6.07 -29.07
C LYS A 137 -1.98 6.65 -28.81
N PRO A 138 -1.13 6.83 -29.84
CA PRO A 138 0.22 7.37 -29.67
C PRO A 138 0.25 8.73 -28.96
N GLU A 139 -0.76 9.57 -29.16
CA GLU A 139 -0.86 10.90 -28.57
C GLU A 139 -1.07 10.84 -27.04
N MET A 140 -1.53 9.71 -26.51
CA MET A 140 -1.78 9.49 -25.08
C MET A 140 -0.56 8.92 -24.35
N SER A 141 0.62 8.89 -24.97
CA SER A 141 1.80 8.20 -24.43
C SER A 141 2.23 8.70 -23.04
N GLN A 142 2.05 10.00 -22.76
CA GLN A 142 2.37 10.58 -21.45
C GLN A 142 1.42 10.08 -20.35
N GLY A 143 0.12 10.07 -20.63
CA GLY A 143 -0.89 9.51 -19.73
C GLY A 143 -0.68 8.02 -19.49
N VAL A 144 -0.33 7.26 -20.54
CA VAL A 144 0.01 5.84 -20.43
C VAL A 144 1.23 5.62 -19.52
N ALA A 145 2.31 6.40 -19.71
CA ALA A 145 3.51 6.29 -18.91
C ALA A 145 3.22 6.59 -17.42
N PHE A 146 2.49 7.67 -17.16
CA PHE A 146 2.04 8.03 -15.82
C PHE A 146 1.18 6.93 -15.18
N PHE A 147 0.13 6.49 -15.87
CA PHE A 147 -0.83 5.55 -15.29
C PHE A 147 -0.21 4.17 -15.03
N ASN A 148 0.74 3.72 -15.86
CA ASN A 148 1.52 2.52 -15.57
C ASN A 148 2.35 2.68 -14.29
N MET A 149 3.12 3.76 -14.17
CA MET A 149 3.91 4.04 -12.97
C MET A 149 3.02 4.13 -11.72
N PHE A 150 1.89 4.84 -11.82
CA PHE A 150 0.93 5.00 -10.73
C PHE A 150 0.35 3.65 -10.32
N ARG A 151 -0.06 2.81 -11.28
CA ARG A 151 -0.57 1.46 -10.99
C ARG A 151 0.47 0.58 -10.32
N ASP A 152 1.71 0.62 -10.77
CA ASP A 152 2.80 -0.17 -10.18
C ASP A 152 3.08 0.27 -8.74
N MET A 153 3.02 1.58 -8.46
CA MET A 153 3.11 2.11 -7.09
C MET A 153 1.91 1.71 -6.23
N THR A 154 0.69 1.75 -6.76
CA THR A 154 -0.53 1.32 -6.04
C THR A 154 -0.44 -0.16 -5.67
N ALA A 155 -0.09 -1.01 -6.64
CA ALA A 155 0.12 -2.43 -6.43
C ALA A 155 1.19 -2.70 -5.38
N SER A 156 2.33 -2.02 -5.47
CA SER A 156 3.43 -2.14 -4.52
C SER A 156 3.00 -1.76 -3.10
N GLY A 157 2.32 -0.61 -2.94
CA GLY A 157 1.82 -0.17 -1.65
C GLY A 157 0.78 -1.14 -1.08
N PHE A 158 -0.17 -1.59 -1.90
CA PHE A 158 -1.25 -2.46 -1.45
C PHE A 158 -0.72 -3.81 -1.00
N TRP A 159 0.03 -4.52 -1.84
CA TRP A 159 0.49 -5.88 -1.55
C TRP A 159 1.69 -5.98 -0.61
N THR A 160 2.31 -4.86 -0.23
CA THR A 160 3.26 -4.80 0.90
C THR A 160 2.60 -4.40 2.22
N SER A 161 1.35 -3.92 2.20
CA SER A 161 0.58 -3.65 3.40
C SER A 161 0.15 -4.94 4.11
N LYS A 162 -0.24 -4.83 5.38
CA LYS A 162 -0.83 -5.96 6.13
C LYS A 162 -2.08 -6.51 5.43
N MET A 163 -2.91 -5.64 4.86
CA MET A 163 -4.12 -6.02 4.13
C MET A 163 -3.76 -6.83 2.89
N GLY A 164 -2.85 -6.34 2.06
CA GLY A 164 -2.44 -7.02 0.84
C GLY A 164 -1.66 -8.31 1.08
N ILE A 165 -0.85 -8.40 2.13
CA ILE A 165 -0.21 -9.68 2.52
C ILE A 165 -1.26 -10.74 2.85
N THR A 166 -2.35 -10.34 3.52
CA THR A 166 -3.48 -11.23 3.83
C THR A 166 -4.24 -11.60 2.55
N ASP A 167 -4.48 -10.63 1.66
CA ASP A 167 -5.12 -10.81 0.35
C ASP A 167 -4.40 -11.84 -0.54
N LEU A 168 -3.05 -11.82 -0.53
CA LEU A 168 -2.21 -12.79 -1.23
C LEU A 168 -2.18 -14.18 -0.57
N ASN A 169 -2.74 -14.30 0.63
CA ASN A 169 -2.53 -15.46 1.50
C ASN A 169 -1.04 -15.77 1.68
N TYR A 170 -0.20 -14.72 1.80
CA TYR A 170 1.23 -14.88 1.91
C TYR A 170 1.59 -15.48 3.27
N GLN A 171 2.12 -16.71 3.26
CA GLN A 171 2.48 -17.47 4.46
C GLN A 171 3.93 -17.25 4.92
N GLY A 172 4.72 -16.49 4.16
CA GLY A 172 6.11 -16.16 4.52
C GLY A 172 6.19 -15.24 5.75
N ASN A 173 7.41 -14.99 6.24
CA ASN A 173 7.67 -14.27 7.50
C ASN A 173 7.00 -14.87 8.75
N THR A 174 6.43 -16.07 8.63
CA THR A 174 5.95 -16.87 9.76
C THR A 174 7.13 -17.66 10.32
N PHE A 175 7.41 -17.48 11.62
CA PHE A 175 8.39 -18.31 12.29
C PHE A 175 7.99 -19.78 12.23
N VAL A 176 8.92 -20.64 11.83
CA VAL A 176 8.78 -22.10 11.92
C VAL A 176 9.87 -22.64 12.84
N ALA A 177 9.50 -23.51 13.78
CA ALA A 177 10.45 -24.15 14.68
C ALA A 177 11.36 -25.16 13.94
N GLU A 178 10.82 -25.78 12.90
CA GLU A 178 11.51 -26.72 12.02
C GLU A 178 11.06 -26.46 10.58
N TRP A 179 12.01 -26.34 9.66
CA TRP A 179 11.72 -26.21 8.24
C TRP A 179 11.56 -27.59 7.60
N LYS A 180 10.33 -27.92 7.21
CA LYS A 180 9.98 -29.21 6.58
C LYS A 180 10.09 -29.20 5.05
N GLY A 181 10.63 -28.13 4.48
CA GLY A 181 10.67 -27.93 3.03
C GLY A 181 9.34 -27.47 2.42
N CYS A 182 9.37 -27.24 1.11
CA CYS A 182 8.22 -27.12 0.22
C CYS A 182 7.20 -28.27 0.42
N PRO A 183 5.89 -27.96 0.40
CA PRO A 183 4.84 -28.98 0.51
C PRO A 183 4.87 -30.03 -0.61
N PRO A 184 4.44 -31.28 -0.34
CA PRO A 184 4.40 -32.36 -1.33
C PRO A 184 3.66 -32.01 -2.62
N GLU A 185 2.55 -31.27 -2.52
CA GLU A 185 1.75 -30.83 -3.68
C GLU A 185 2.54 -29.87 -4.59
N ALA A 186 3.41 -29.03 -4.04
CA ALA A 186 4.26 -28.13 -4.81
C ALA A 186 5.38 -28.90 -5.52
N LEU A 187 6.00 -29.86 -4.83
CA LEU A 187 7.02 -30.75 -5.38
C LEU A 187 6.47 -31.59 -6.54
N GLN A 188 5.28 -32.17 -6.34
CA GLN A 188 4.59 -32.96 -7.36
C GLN A 188 4.27 -32.13 -8.60
N LYS A 189 3.73 -30.91 -8.42
CA LYS A 189 3.44 -29.99 -9.53
C LYS A 189 4.68 -29.64 -10.35
N LEU A 190 5.83 -29.51 -9.70
CA LEU A 190 7.10 -29.16 -10.34
C LEU A 190 7.89 -30.38 -10.83
N GLY A 191 7.45 -31.61 -10.52
CA GLY A 191 8.15 -32.84 -10.91
C GLY A 191 9.51 -33.02 -10.21
N VAL A 192 9.71 -32.38 -9.07
CA VAL A 192 10.95 -32.46 -8.28
C VAL A 192 10.71 -33.19 -6.96
N ARG A 193 11.77 -33.71 -6.35
CA ARG A 193 11.76 -34.32 -5.02
C ARG A 193 13.00 -33.89 -4.25
N TYR A 194 12.92 -33.89 -2.92
CA TYR A 194 14.15 -33.84 -2.13
C TYR A 194 15.01 -35.07 -2.46
N GLY A 195 16.32 -34.86 -2.61
CA GLY A 195 17.26 -35.96 -2.81
C GLY A 195 17.37 -36.82 -1.54
N ASP A 196 17.86 -38.05 -1.72
CA ASP A 196 18.31 -38.91 -0.62
C ASP A 196 19.60 -38.38 0.02
#